data_AF-A0A0H1AGU5-F1
#
_entry.id   AF-A0A0H1AGU5-F1
#
_cell.length_a   1.000
_cell.length_b   1.000
_cell.length_c   1.000
_cell.angle_alpha   90.00
_cell.angle_beta   90.00
_cell.angle_gamma   90.00
#
_symmetry.space_group_name_H-M   'P 1'
#
loop_
_entity.id
_entity.type
_entity.pdbx_description
1 polymer ?
#
loop_
_entity_poly.entity_id
_entity_poly.type
_entity_poly.pdbx_seq_one_letter_code
_entity_poly.pdbx_strand_id
1 'polypeptide(L)'
;MTASSSALRAAGDAERAAARLAWARAATGETALQLERASMDAGFRSYWRTQGAGPARIVMDSPPDLEEARPWLRIRALLREAGVRVPDVLAEDTDAGFLLLEDLGHRTCLDVVDDASADATFDAAFDQLLRLQAIACPDDLPAYDAPMLQRELDLFEDWFLGRHLGVALDADARAGLQAVQRTLVEAVLAQPQGFVHRDYMLRNLMPDGAGVAVIDFQGAVRGPLAYDPVSLFRDAFRSWPPARVDTWLARYHARARAAGVPVDPDPAVFARHADLAGMQRHLKILGLFARLHHRDGKPRYLADAPRFVGYLDQVLAREPALAPLAAILDRHVRPRLAAVAALDDAR
;
A
#
# COMPACT_ATOMS: atom_id res chain seq x y z
N MET A 1 9.28 37.47 23.42
CA MET A 1 9.29 36.20 24.17
C MET A 1 8.76 35.08 23.29
N THR A 2 9.50 34.74 22.24
CA THR A 2 9.21 33.66 21.30
C THR A 2 10.29 32.59 21.50
N ALA A 3 10.21 31.87 22.62
CA ALA A 3 10.79 30.54 22.65
C ALA A 3 10.00 29.72 21.62
N SER A 4 10.60 29.63 20.44
CA SER A 4 9.98 29.31 19.16
C SER A 4 9.39 27.91 19.16
N SER A 5 8.21 27.73 18.58
CA SER A 5 7.48 26.45 18.42
C SER A 5 8.38 25.27 17.98
N SER A 6 9.47 25.53 17.25
CA SER A 6 10.48 24.54 16.87
C SER A 6 11.24 23.94 18.05
N ALA A 7 11.58 24.72 19.08
CA ALA A 7 12.30 24.23 20.25
C ALA A 7 11.41 23.36 21.15
N LEU A 8 10.12 23.72 21.25
CA LEU A 8 9.10 22.92 21.95
C LEU A 8 8.85 21.58 21.24
N ARG A 9 8.77 21.56 19.90
CA ARG A 9 8.68 20.31 19.13
C ARG A 9 9.92 19.44 19.29
N ALA A 10 11.12 20.03 19.18
CA ALA A 10 12.37 19.29 19.36
C ALA A 10 12.50 18.70 20.78
N ALA A 11 12.06 19.42 21.81
CA ALA A 11 12.02 18.93 23.18
C ALA A 11 11.04 17.77 23.36
N GLY A 12 9.82 17.87 22.81
CA GLY A 12 8.83 16.80 22.83
C GLY A 12 9.31 15.54 22.06
N ASP A 13 9.96 15.72 20.92
CA ASP A 13 10.54 14.62 20.15
C ASP A 13 11.66 13.90 20.93
N ALA A 14 12.49 14.66 21.66
CA ALA A 14 13.55 14.10 22.51
C ALA A 14 12.98 13.35 23.73
N GLU A 15 11.95 13.88 24.37
CA GLU A 15 11.26 13.23 25.48
C GLU A 15 10.60 11.92 25.03
N ARG A 16 9.91 11.94 23.87
CA ARG A 16 9.31 10.72 23.31
C ARG A 16 10.37 9.68 22.95
N ALA A 17 11.51 10.11 22.40
CA ALA A 17 12.62 9.20 22.11
C ALA A 17 13.22 8.56 23.37
N ALA A 18 13.36 9.35 24.45
CA ALA A 18 13.82 8.84 25.75
C ALA A 18 12.81 7.85 26.36
N ALA A 19 11.52 8.17 26.33
CA ALA A 19 10.45 7.29 26.81
C ALA A 19 10.43 5.96 26.05
N ARG A 20 10.51 6.01 24.71
CA ARG A 20 10.57 4.82 23.85
C ARG A 20 11.77 3.94 24.19
N LEU A 21 12.96 4.52 24.37
CA LEU A 21 14.17 3.79 24.70
C LEU A 21 14.09 3.18 26.11
N ALA A 22 13.61 3.94 27.10
CA ALA A 22 13.44 3.47 28.47
C ALA A 22 12.45 2.30 28.53
N TRP A 23 11.31 2.43 27.84
CA TRP A 23 10.31 1.38 27.74
C TRP A 23 10.87 0.13 27.07
N ALA A 24 11.58 0.27 25.94
CA ALA A 24 12.19 -0.86 25.24
C ALA A 24 13.17 -1.63 26.13
N ARG A 25 14.01 -0.92 26.89
CA ARG A 25 14.96 -1.53 27.85
C ARG A 25 14.25 -2.26 28.99
N ALA A 26 13.16 -1.69 29.51
CA ALA A 26 12.37 -2.32 30.54
C ALA A 26 11.66 -3.59 30.03
N ALA A 27 11.07 -3.53 28.83
CA ALA A 27 10.34 -4.63 28.21
C ALA A 27 11.27 -5.80 27.82
N THR A 28 12.52 -5.54 27.46
CA THR A 28 13.50 -6.59 27.11
C THR A 28 14.39 -7.03 28.26
N GLY A 29 14.51 -6.22 29.33
CA GLY A 29 15.51 -6.39 30.38
C GLY A 29 16.94 -6.02 29.97
N GLU A 30 17.14 -5.44 28.79
CA GLU A 30 18.47 -5.13 28.24
C GLU A 30 18.84 -3.66 28.48
N THR A 31 19.56 -3.36 29.56
CA THR A 31 19.89 -1.97 29.96
C THR A 31 20.77 -1.21 28.97
N ALA A 32 21.62 -1.91 28.20
CA ALA A 32 22.51 -1.32 27.20
C ALA A 32 21.86 -1.17 25.80
N LEU A 33 20.63 -1.65 25.61
CA LEU A 33 19.93 -1.64 24.33
C LEU A 33 19.87 -0.23 23.75
N GLN A 34 20.08 -0.15 22.44
CA GLN A 34 19.90 1.05 21.61
C GLN A 34 18.80 0.84 20.59
N LEU A 35 18.32 1.94 20.00
CA LEU A 35 17.30 1.91 18.96
C LEU A 35 17.82 2.60 17.70
N GLU A 36 17.71 1.91 16.57
CA GLU A 36 17.91 2.48 15.25
C GLU A 36 16.58 2.58 14.50
N ARG A 37 16.45 3.53 13.57
CA ARG A 37 15.23 3.64 12.78
C ARG A 37 15.14 2.44 11.82
N ALA A 38 14.05 1.68 11.91
CA ALA A 38 13.84 0.51 11.06
C ALA A 38 13.13 0.87 9.74
N SER A 39 12.17 1.80 9.79
CA SER A 39 11.44 2.25 8.61
C SER A 39 10.98 3.70 8.74
N MET A 40 10.68 4.30 7.60
CA MET A 40 10.08 5.63 7.48
C MET A 40 8.66 5.45 6.94
N ASP A 41 7.68 5.40 7.83
CA ASP A 41 6.25 5.36 7.49
C ASP A 41 5.80 6.75 6.96
N ALA A 42 4.66 6.80 6.28
CA ALA A 42 3.97 8.03 5.92
C ALA A 42 3.05 8.55 7.05
N GLY A 43 2.70 7.70 8.02
CA GLY A 43 1.91 8.05 9.21
C GLY A 43 2.72 8.65 10.36
N PHE A 44 2.07 8.81 11.52
CA PHE A 44 2.71 9.30 12.76
C PHE A 44 3.38 8.18 13.55
N ARG A 45 2.91 6.95 13.37
CA ARG A 45 3.59 5.75 13.87
C ARG A 45 5.00 5.61 13.27
N SER A 46 5.93 5.13 14.08
CA SER A 46 7.29 4.83 13.64
C SER A 46 7.82 3.51 14.19
N TYR A 47 8.80 2.94 13.49
CA TYR A 47 9.36 1.64 13.82
C TYR A 47 10.86 1.75 14.07
N TRP A 48 11.31 1.12 15.15
CA TRP A 48 12.68 1.20 15.64
C TRP A 48 13.22 -0.19 15.94
N ARG A 49 14.36 -0.55 15.37
CA ARG A 49 14.99 -1.83 15.61
C ARG A 49 15.89 -1.75 16.84
N THR A 50 15.82 -2.76 17.68
CA THR A 50 16.69 -2.88 18.84
C THR A 50 18.08 -3.32 18.41
N GLN A 51 19.11 -2.64 18.91
CA GLN A 51 20.50 -3.09 18.86
C GLN A 51 20.95 -3.44 20.28
N GLY A 52 21.32 -4.70 20.52
CA GLY A 52 21.62 -5.20 21.86
C GLY A 52 22.29 -6.58 21.81
N ALA A 53 22.38 -7.22 22.98
CA ALA A 53 22.95 -8.56 23.10
C ALA A 53 21.90 -9.65 22.82
N GLY A 54 20.61 -9.34 23.01
CA GLY A 54 19.50 -10.24 22.70
C GLY A 54 19.13 -10.25 21.21
N PRO A 55 18.12 -11.06 20.85
CA PRO A 55 17.58 -11.08 19.50
C PRO A 55 17.02 -9.72 19.11
N ALA A 56 17.15 -9.36 17.83
CA ALA A 56 16.59 -8.14 17.29
C ALA A 56 15.05 -8.16 17.37
N ARG A 57 14.48 -7.01 17.70
CA ARG A 57 13.04 -6.76 17.87
C ARG A 57 12.69 -5.41 17.26
N ILE A 58 11.42 -5.19 16.95
CA ILE A 58 10.93 -3.90 16.46
C ILE A 58 10.08 -3.24 17.54
N VAL A 59 10.48 -2.05 17.97
CA VAL A 59 9.65 -1.16 18.79
C VAL A 59 8.80 -0.33 17.84
N MET A 60 7.50 -0.57 17.87
CA MET A 60 6.50 0.31 17.27
C MET A 60 6.17 1.42 18.27
N ASP A 61 6.26 2.66 17.80
CA ASP A 61 5.93 3.87 18.54
C ASP A 61 4.77 4.56 17.83
N SER A 62 3.59 4.52 18.44
CA SER A 62 2.34 5.11 17.95
C SER A 62 1.88 6.15 18.98
N PRO A 63 2.24 7.43 18.83
CA PRO A 63 1.91 8.46 19.83
C PRO A 63 0.39 8.55 20.05
N PRO A 64 -0.12 8.29 21.28
CA PRO A 64 -1.56 8.17 21.54
C PRO A 64 -2.40 9.37 21.08
N ASP A 65 -1.84 10.57 21.20
CA ASP A 65 -2.46 11.85 20.85
C ASP A 65 -2.56 12.07 19.33
N LEU A 66 -1.87 11.25 18.53
CA LEU A 66 -1.82 11.36 17.06
C LEU A 66 -2.37 10.12 16.36
N GLU A 67 -2.06 8.93 16.87
CA GLU A 67 -2.42 7.65 16.26
C GLU A 67 -2.43 6.53 17.32
N GLU A 68 -3.61 5.98 17.62
CA GLU A 68 -3.75 4.91 18.62
C GLU A 68 -3.21 3.56 18.12
N ALA A 69 -2.60 2.78 19.02
CA ALA A 69 -2.08 1.43 18.72
C ALA A 69 -3.17 0.34 18.69
N ARG A 70 -4.32 0.56 19.34
CA ARG A 70 -5.40 -0.44 19.49
C ARG A 70 -6.00 -0.89 18.16
N PRO A 71 -6.29 0.00 17.18
CA PRO A 71 -6.72 -0.43 15.85
C PRO A 71 -5.72 -1.36 15.15
N TRP A 72 -4.41 -1.11 15.30
CA TRP A 72 -3.36 -1.96 14.75
C TRP A 72 -3.39 -3.36 15.36
N LEU A 73 -3.46 -3.45 16.70
CA LEU A 73 -3.54 -4.73 17.43
C LEU A 73 -4.80 -5.52 17.05
N ARG A 74 -5.92 -4.83 16.85
CA ARG A 74 -7.19 -5.44 16.45
C ARG A 74 -7.10 -6.10 15.07
N ILE A 75 -6.60 -5.39 14.05
CA ILE A 75 -6.45 -5.97 12.71
C ILE A 75 -5.44 -7.13 12.73
N ARG A 76 -4.34 -6.98 13.48
CA ARG A 76 -3.38 -8.06 13.67
C ARG A 76 -4.02 -9.32 14.24
N ALA A 77 -4.88 -9.19 15.25
CA ALA A 77 -5.56 -10.32 15.88
C ALA A 77 -6.41 -11.09 14.87
N LEU A 78 -7.22 -10.39 14.06
CA LEU A 78 -8.04 -11.00 12.99
C LEU A 78 -7.18 -11.80 12.00
N LEU A 79 -6.05 -11.22 11.57
CA LEU A 79 -5.11 -11.87 10.66
C LEU A 79 -4.48 -13.12 11.29
N ARG A 80 -4.01 -13.01 12.54
CA ARG A 80 -3.40 -14.12 13.26
C ARG A 80 -4.39 -15.26 13.50
N GLU A 81 -5.63 -14.95 13.87
CA GLU A 81 -6.71 -15.94 14.06
C GLU A 81 -7.04 -16.68 12.77
N ALA A 82 -6.98 -16.00 11.62
CA ALA A 82 -7.13 -16.63 10.30
C ALA A 82 -5.87 -17.39 9.83
N GLY A 83 -4.82 -17.47 10.65
CA GLY A 83 -3.57 -18.14 10.32
C GLY A 83 -2.69 -17.37 9.32
N VAL A 84 -2.96 -16.08 9.10
CA VAL A 84 -2.06 -15.21 8.34
C VAL A 84 -0.80 -14.99 9.17
N ARG A 85 0.35 -15.16 8.54
CA ARG A 85 1.64 -14.92 9.18
C ARG A 85 1.87 -13.41 9.32
N VAL A 86 1.73 -12.89 10.53
CA VAL A 86 2.00 -11.49 10.90
C VAL A 86 3.04 -11.45 12.04
N PRO A 87 3.77 -10.34 12.24
CA PRO A 87 4.75 -10.24 13.33
C PRO A 87 4.14 -10.58 14.69
N ASP A 88 4.88 -11.30 15.54
CA ASP A 88 4.46 -11.48 16.93
C ASP A 88 4.49 -10.19 17.75
N VAL A 89 3.53 -10.03 18.66
CA VAL A 89 3.54 -8.99 19.71
C VAL A 89 4.13 -9.63 20.95
N LEU A 90 5.28 -9.12 21.39
CA LEU A 90 6.06 -9.64 22.50
C LEU A 90 5.76 -8.91 23.81
N ALA A 91 5.46 -7.62 23.73
CA ALA A 91 5.01 -6.79 24.84
C ALA A 91 4.20 -5.59 24.32
N GLU A 92 3.33 -5.04 25.16
CA GLU A 92 2.48 -3.90 24.82
C GLU A 92 2.34 -2.92 26.00
N ASP A 93 2.32 -1.63 25.68
CA ASP A 93 1.88 -0.55 26.54
C ASP A 93 1.05 0.40 25.67
N THR A 94 -0.24 0.10 25.56
CA THR A 94 -1.15 0.81 24.67
C THR A 94 -1.53 2.19 25.16
N ASP A 95 -1.32 2.48 26.46
CA ASP A 95 -1.56 3.81 27.04
C ASP A 95 -0.39 4.75 26.71
N ALA A 96 0.84 4.24 26.75
CA ALA A 96 2.01 4.97 26.26
C ALA A 96 2.16 4.91 24.73
N GLY A 97 1.45 4.00 24.05
CA GLY A 97 1.49 3.83 22.60
C GLY A 97 2.73 3.10 22.09
N PHE A 98 3.25 2.14 22.86
CA PHE A 98 4.41 1.33 22.48
C PHE A 98 4.06 -0.15 22.34
N LEU A 99 4.54 -0.78 21.27
CA LEU A 99 4.51 -2.24 21.10
C LEU A 99 5.92 -2.76 20.81
N LEU A 100 6.24 -3.92 21.34
CA LEU A 100 7.47 -4.66 21.07
C LEU A 100 7.09 -5.83 20.20
N LEU A 101 7.61 -5.84 18.99
CA LEU A 101 7.24 -6.77 17.94
C LEU A 101 8.44 -7.67 17.60
N GLU A 102 8.12 -8.85 17.10
CA GLU A 102 9.06 -9.69 16.38
C GLU A 102 9.72 -8.93 15.23
N ASP A 103 11.01 -9.19 15.03
CA ASP A 103 11.75 -8.68 13.89
C ASP A 103 11.80 -9.71 12.75
N LEU A 104 11.17 -9.39 11.63
CA LEU A 104 11.12 -10.21 10.42
C LEU A 104 12.33 -9.99 9.48
N GLY A 105 13.36 -9.29 9.95
CA GLY A 105 14.56 -8.96 9.18
C GLY A 105 14.47 -7.61 8.44
N HIS A 106 15.48 -7.34 7.62
CA HIS A 106 15.67 -6.04 6.95
C HIS A 106 15.20 -6.00 5.50
N ARG A 107 15.06 -7.15 4.85
CA ARG A 107 14.77 -7.25 3.42
C ARG A 107 13.35 -7.72 3.20
N THR A 108 12.60 -6.97 2.41
CA THR A 108 11.26 -7.31 1.95
C THR A 108 11.33 -8.32 0.80
N CYS A 109 10.21 -8.94 0.45
CA CYS A 109 10.11 -9.78 -0.75
C CYS A 109 10.47 -8.99 -2.01
N LEU A 110 10.17 -7.69 -2.06
CA LEU A 110 10.57 -6.83 -3.17
C LEU A 110 12.10 -6.75 -3.33
N ASP A 111 12.85 -6.73 -2.22
CA ASP A 111 14.32 -6.59 -2.25
C ASP A 111 15.02 -7.87 -2.71
N VAL A 112 14.40 -9.03 -2.50
CA VAL A 112 15.03 -10.34 -2.75
C VAL A 112 14.46 -11.08 -3.95
N VAL A 113 13.28 -10.69 -4.45
CA VAL A 113 12.66 -11.38 -5.58
C VAL A 113 13.48 -11.16 -6.85
N ASP A 114 13.62 -12.22 -7.64
CA ASP A 114 14.19 -12.22 -8.97
C ASP A 114 13.33 -13.04 -9.93
N ASP A 115 13.73 -13.14 -11.19
CA ASP A 115 12.90 -13.82 -12.19
C ASP A 115 12.74 -15.32 -11.91
N ALA A 116 13.72 -15.94 -11.27
CA ALA A 116 13.72 -17.37 -10.93
C ALA A 116 12.89 -17.68 -9.69
N SER A 117 12.89 -16.79 -8.69
CA SER A 117 12.19 -16.95 -7.41
C SER A 117 10.77 -16.37 -7.40
N ALA A 118 10.39 -15.58 -8.41
CA ALA A 118 9.10 -14.87 -8.39
C ALA A 118 7.90 -15.82 -8.27
N ASP A 119 7.89 -16.93 -9.01
CA ASP A 119 6.76 -17.87 -8.98
C ASP A 119 6.53 -18.44 -7.57
N ALA A 120 7.59 -18.87 -6.89
CA ALA A 120 7.51 -19.36 -5.52
C ALA A 120 7.11 -18.25 -4.54
N THR A 121 7.63 -17.04 -4.73
CA THR A 121 7.31 -15.88 -3.89
C THR A 121 5.82 -15.50 -4.01
N PHE A 122 5.28 -15.46 -5.23
CA PHE A 122 3.87 -15.20 -5.46
C PHE A 122 2.99 -16.34 -4.95
N ASP A 123 3.40 -17.60 -5.12
CA ASP A 123 2.65 -18.73 -4.59
C ASP A 123 2.53 -18.69 -3.05
N ALA A 124 3.61 -18.31 -2.35
CA ALA A 124 3.60 -18.08 -0.90
C ALA A 124 2.76 -16.86 -0.50
N ALA A 125 2.81 -15.78 -1.29
CA ALA A 125 1.95 -14.61 -1.09
C ALA A 125 0.47 -14.94 -1.28
N PHE A 126 0.12 -15.83 -2.21
CA PHE A 126 -1.25 -16.30 -2.38
C PHE A 126 -1.73 -17.10 -1.18
N ASP A 127 -0.89 -17.94 -0.56
CA ASP A 127 -1.29 -18.69 0.65
C ASP A 127 -1.73 -17.76 1.78
N GLN A 128 -1.00 -16.67 1.99
CA GLN A 128 -1.36 -15.67 3.00
C GLN A 128 -2.59 -14.87 2.58
N LEU A 129 -2.71 -14.49 1.31
CA LEU A 129 -3.84 -13.72 0.80
C LEU A 129 -5.17 -14.50 0.88
N LEU A 130 -5.14 -15.80 0.59
CA LEU A 130 -6.30 -16.67 0.69
C LEU A 130 -6.82 -16.76 2.14
N ARG A 131 -5.90 -16.88 3.11
CA ARG A 131 -6.25 -16.84 4.55
C ARG A 131 -6.83 -15.50 4.95
N LEU A 132 -6.21 -14.41 4.49
CA LEU A 132 -6.66 -13.04 4.75
C LEU A 132 -8.08 -12.81 4.21
N GLN A 133 -8.38 -13.23 2.99
CA GLN A 133 -9.69 -13.02 2.36
C GLN A 133 -10.76 -14.00 2.82
N ALA A 134 -10.39 -15.06 3.54
CA ALA A 134 -11.32 -15.93 4.25
C ALA A 134 -11.84 -15.30 5.56
N ILE A 135 -11.27 -14.18 6.01
CA ILE A 135 -11.73 -13.46 7.19
C ILE A 135 -13.15 -12.94 6.96
N ALA A 136 -14.08 -13.37 7.81
CA ALA A 136 -15.38 -12.75 7.91
C ALA A 136 -15.19 -11.30 8.38
N CYS A 137 -15.45 -10.35 7.48
CA CYS A 137 -15.25 -8.94 7.78
C CYS A 137 -16.12 -8.52 8.98
N PRO A 138 -15.53 -7.93 10.02
CA PRO A 138 -16.29 -7.30 11.10
C PRO A 138 -17.22 -6.19 10.57
N ASP A 139 -18.30 -5.92 11.29
CA ASP A 139 -19.30 -4.90 10.90
C ASP A 139 -18.73 -3.47 10.93
N ASP A 140 -17.77 -3.22 11.81
CA ASP A 140 -17.08 -1.94 12.00
C ASP A 140 -15.76 -1.85 11.21
N LEU A 141 -15.44 -2.85 10.38
CA LEU A 141 -14.32 -2.74 9.44
C LEU A 141 -14.66 -1.64 8.42
N PRO A 142 -13.79 -0.62 8.19
CA PRO A 142 -14.10 0.46 7.29
C PRO A 142 -14.47 -0.05 5.89
N ALA A 143 -15.54 0.48 5.31
CA ALA A 143 -15.94 0.14 3.95
C ALA A 143 -15.07 0.91 2.94
N TYR A 144 -14.62 0.23 1.89
CA TYR A 144 -14.00 0.87 0.74
C TYR A 144 -15.09 1.41 -0.19
N ASP A 145 -15.80 2.42 0.30
CA ASP A 145 -17.04 2.92 -0.26
C ASP A 145 -16.85 3.96 -1.39
N ALA A 146 -17.96 4.35 -2.02
CA ALA A 146 -17.94 5.33 -3.11
C ALA A 146 -17.26 6.66 -2.71
N PRO A 147 -17.58 7.28 -1.54
CA PRO A 147 -16.88 8.46 -1.07
C PRO A 147 -15.36 8.28 -0.92
N MET A 148 -14.90 7.15 -0.38
CA MET A 148 -13.48 6.86 -0.22
C MET A 148 -12.78 6.67 -1.56
N LEU A 149 -13.37 5.89 -2.46
CA LEU A 149 -12.85 5.67 -3.82
C LEU A 149 -12.78 6.98 -4.61
N GLN A 150 -13.80 7.83 -4.53
CA GLN A 150 -13.82 9.12 -5.20
C GLN A 150 -12.73 10.05 -4.68
N ARG A 151 -12.59 10.22 -3.35
CA ARG A 151 -11.52 11.05 -2.76
C ARG A 151 -10.13 10.61 -3.19
N GLU A 152 -9.93 9.32 -3.39
CA GLU A 152 -8.66 8.78 -3.88
C GLU A 152 -8.44 9.05 -5.37
N LEU A 153 -9.49 8.95 -6.19
CA LEU A 153 -9.44 9.28 -7.62
C LEU A 153 -9.23 10.78 -7.87
N ASP A 154 -9.78 11.64 -7.00
CA ASP A 154 -9.60 13.10 -7.08
C ASP A 154 -8.12 13.50 -6.94
N LEU A 155 -7.30 12.67 -6.27
CA LEU A 155 -5.86 12.93 -6.17
C LEU A 155 -5.17 13.00 -7.53
N PHE A 156 -5.62 12.20 -8.51
CA PHE A 156 -5.07 12.23 -9.86
C PHE A 156 -5.28 13.61 -10.50
N GLU A 157 -6.48 14.16 -10.34
CA GLU A 157 -6.84 15.46 -10.86
C GLU A 157 -6.11 16.59 -10.15
N ASP A 158 -6.24 16.65 -8.83
CA ASP A 158 -5.77 17.77 -8.01
C ASP A 158 -4.24 17.82 -7.96
N TRP A 159 -3.62 16.68 -7.69
CA TRP A 159 -2.19 16.60 -7.40
C TRP A 159 -1.37 16.23 -8.62
N PHE A 160 -1.77 15.21 -9.38
CA PHE A 160 -0.95 14.78 -10.51
C PHE A 160 -1.13 15.71 -11.72
N LEU A 161 -2.35 15.91 -12.22
CA LEU A 161 -2.60 16.81 -13.33
C LEU A 161 -2.39 18.28 -12.93
N GLY A 162 -3.07 18.73 -11.88
CA GLY A 162 -3.05 20.13 -11.45
C GLY A 162 -1.69 20.55 -10.90
N ARG A 163 -1.33 20.03 -9.72
CA ARG A 163 -0.13 20.51 -8.99
C ARG A 163 1.19 20.09 -9.62
N HIS A 164 1.31 18.85 -10.09
CA HIS A 164 2.57 18.32 -10.60
C HIS A 164 2.81 18.64 -12.08
N LEU A 165 1.81 18.45 -12.94
CA LEU A 165 1.94 18.69 -14.39
C LEU A 165 1.53 20.11 -14.83
N GLY A 166 0.92 20.90 -13.95
CA GLY A 166 0.46 22.26 -14.26
C GLY A 166 -0.70 22.27 -15.27
N VAL A 167 -1.53 21.24 -15.28
CA VAL A 167 -2.63 21.05 -16.24
C VAL A 167 -3.95 21.45 -15.60
N ALA A 168 -4.65 22.39 -16.22
CA ALA A 168 -6.06 22.63 -15.99
C ALA A 168 -6.86 22.01 -17.14
N LEU A 169 -7.75 21.06 -16.84
CA LEU A 169 -8.64 20.49 -17.83
C LEU A 169 -9.74 21.50 -18.20
N ASP A 170 -10.10 21.55 -19.49
CA ASP A 170 -11.30 22.23 -19.95
C ASP A 170 -12.57 21.49 -19.47
N ALA A 171 -13.74 22.10 -19.69
CA ALA A 171 -15.01 21.56 -19.20
C ALA A 171 -15.31 20.16 -19.76
N ASP A 172 -15.00 19.91 -21.04
CA ASP A 172 -15.28 18.63 -21.70
C ASP A 172 -14.35 17.53 -21.19
N ALA A 173 -13.05 17.80 -21.08
CA ALA A 173 -12.08 16.86 -20.52
C ALA A 173 -12.36 16.57 -19.03
N ARG A 174 -12.77 17.60 -18.26
CA ARG A 174 -13.19 17.41 -16.85
C ARG A 174 -14.40 16.49 -16.75
N ALA A 175 -15.45 16.74 -17.55
CA ALA A 175 -16.65 15.91 -17.56
C ALA A 175 -16.33 14.47 -17.99
N GLY A 176 -15.42 14.29 -18.96
CA GLY A 176 -14.91 12.98 -19.37
C GLY A 176 -14.17 12.25 -18.25
N LEU A 177 -13.29 12.93 -17.51
CA LEU A 177 -12.59 12.34 -16.36
C LEU A 177 -13.57 11.92 -15.26
N GLN A 178 -14.54 12.78 -14.93
CA GLN A 178 -15.56 12.47 -13.94
C GLN A 178 -16.43 11.28 -14.36
N ALA A 179 -16.74 11.13 -15.65
CA ALA A 179 -17.43 9.96 -16.16
C ALA A 179 -16.60 8.68 -16.00
N VAL A 180 -15.30 8.74 -16.30
CA VAL A 180 -14.36 7.64 -16.06
C VAL A 180 -14.32 7.27 -14.57
N GLN A 181 -14.20 8.25 -13.68
CA GLN A 181 -14.15 8.01 -12.24
C GLN A 181 -15.43 7.32 -11.74
N ARG A 182 -16.62 7.77 -12.18
CA ARG A 182 -17.89 7.09 -11.85
C ARG A 182 -17.90 5.65 -12.33
N THR A 183 -17.51 5.39 -13.59
CA THR A 183 -17.42 4.03 -14.14
C THR A 183 -16.51 3.14 -13.28
N LEU A 184 -15.34 3.65 -12.86
CA LEU A 184 -14.41 2.90 -12.01
C LEU A 184 -14.99 2.63 -10.62
N VAL A 185 -15.62 3.62 -9.99
CA VAL A 185 -16.26 3.48 -8.67
C VAL A 185 -17.39 2.43 -8.73
N GLU A 186 -18.29 2.55 -9.70
CA GLU A 186 -19.38 1.59 -9.90
C GLU A 186 -18.85 0.18 -10.16
N ALA A 187 -17.85 0.05 -11.02
CA ALA A 187 -17.24 -1.24 -11.34
C ALA A 187 -16.52 -1.88 -10.14
N VAL A 188 -15.90 -1.09 -9.27
CA VAL A 188 -15.25 -1.58 -8.04
C VAL A 188 -16.28 -2.03 -7.01
N LEU A 189 -17.36 -1.27 -6.82
CA LEU A 189 -18.40 -1.59 -5.85
C LEU A 189 -19.28 -2.78 -6.28
N ALA A 190 -19.40 -3.04 -7.58
CA ALA A 190 -20.13 -4.19 -8.12
C ALA A 190 -19.42 -5.53 -7.92
N GLN A 191 -18.13 -5.52 -7.58
CA GLN A 191 -17.35 -6.75 -7.37
C GLN A 191 -17.77 -7.46 -6.06
N PRO A 192 -17.50 -8.76 -5.93
CA PRO A 192 -17.59 -9.41 -4.63
C PRO A 192 -16.70 -8.72 -3.58
N GLN A 193 -17.32 -8.37 -2.44
CA GLN A 193 -16.69 -7.63 -1.36
C GLN A 193 -16.24 -8.57 -0.23
N GLY A 194 -15.06 -8.33 0.33
CA GLY A 194 -14.50 -9.09 1.45
C GLY A 194 -13.35 -8.36 2.12
N PHE A 195 -12.52 -9.07 2.88
CA PHE A 195 -11.43 -8.46 3.63
C PHE A 195 -10.29 -8.12 2.69
N VAL A 196 -9.92 -6.84 2.61
CA VAL A 196 -8.90 -6.32 1.69
C VAL A 196 -7.81 -5.63 2.50
N HIS A 197 -6.57 -6.07 2.32
CA HIS A 197 -5.39 -5.45 2.94
C HIS A 197 -5.12 -4.06 2.38
N ARG A 198 -5.49 -3.81 1.11
CA ARG A 198 -5.40 -2.52 0.39
C ARG A 198 -3.99 -2.12 -0.03
N ASP A 199 -2.97 -2.56 0.68
CA ASP A 199 -1.56 -2.42 0.31
C ASP A 199 -0.82 -3.77 0.31
N TYR A 200 -1.48 -4.80 -0.23
CA TYR A 200 -0.89 -6.14 -0.40
C TYR A 200 0.08 -6.13 -1.59
N MET A 201 1.36 -5.90 -1.33
CA MET A 201 2.40 -5.76 -2.34
C MET A 201 3.74 -6.27 -1.81
N LEU A 202 4.68 -6.63 -2.69
CA LEU A 202 5.94 -7.30 -2.31
C LEU A 202 6.77 -6.52 -1.28
N ARG A 203 6.65 -5.19 -1.23
CA ARG A 203 7.31 -4.35 -0.22
C ARG A 203 6.74 -4.53 1.19
N ASN A 204 5.49 -4.98 1.30
CA ASN A 204 4.78 -5.23 2.55
C ASN A 204 4.72 -6.73 2.89
N LEU A 205 5.53 -7.54 2.19
CA LEU A 205 5.75 -8.95 2.49
C LEU A 205 7.21 -9.15 2.88
N MET A 206 7.43 -9.95 3.94
CA MET A 206 8.75 -10.29 4.46
C MET A 206 9.04 -11.76 4.21
N PRO A 207 10.21 -12.16 3.69
CA PRO A 207 10.58 -13.56 3.57
C PRO A 207 10.58 -14.27 4.93
N ASP A 208 9.95 -15.44 5.03
CA ASP A 208 9.90 -16.24 6.26
C ASP A 208 10.03 -17.74 5.92
N GLY A 209 11.26 -18.23 5.91
CA GLY A 209 11.58 -19.58 5.44
C GLY A 209 11.19 -19.78 3.98
N ALA A 210 10.33 -20.77 3.70
CA ALA A 210 9.74 -20.99 2.37
C ALA A 210 8.45 -20.17 2.13
N GLY A 211 7.96 -19.45 3.15
CA GLY A 211 6.76 -18.64 3.10
C GLY A 211 7.05 -17.14 3.15
N VAL A 212 6.00 -16.37 3.41
CA VAL A 212 6.07 -14.92 3.63
C VAL A 212 5.24 -14.50 4.84
N ALA A 213 5.69 -13.44 5.51
CA ALA A 213 4.97 -12.74 6.56
C ALA A 213 4.43 -11.40 6.04
N VAL A 214 3.27 -10.97 6.53
CA VAL A 214 2.53 -9.79 6.08
C VAL A 214 2.69 -8.66 7.09
N ILE A 215 3.03 -7.46 6.61
CA ILE A 215 3.11 -6.23 7.41
C ILE A 215 2.26 -5.12 6.78
N ASP A 216 2.11 -3.99 7.47
CA ASP A 216 1.41 -2.79 6.96
C ASP A 216 -0.09 -3.02 6.70
N PHE A 217 -0.73 -3.86 7.52
CA PHE A 217 -2.12 -4.30 7.36
C PHE A 217 -3.17 -3.40 8.02
N GLN A 218 -2.78 -2.42 8.83
CA GLN A 218 -3.70 -1.57 9.60
C GLN A 218 -4.66 -0.74 8.74
N GLY A 219 -4.35 -0.57 7.46
CA GLY A 219 -5.21 0.10 6.47
C GLY A 219 -6.29 -0.79 5.85
N ALA A 220 -6.51 -1.99 6.40
CA ALA A 220 -7.48 -2.96 5.89
C ALA A 220 -8.91 -2.43 5.88
N VAL A 221 -9.67 -2.87 4.88
CA VAL A 221 -11.03 -2.42 4.59
C VAL A 221 -11.89 -3.61 4.16
N ARG A 222 -13.22 -3.44 4.21
CA ARG A 222 -14.15 -4.26 3.44
C ARG A 222 -14.20 -3.72 2.02
N GLY A 223 -13.73 -4.48 1.03
CA GLY A 223 -13.57 -4.00 -0.34
C GLY A 223 -13.58 -5.09 -1.42
N PRO A 224 -13.38 -4.73 -2.70
CA PRO A 224 -13.28 -5.66 -3.84
C PRO A 224 -12.19 -6.73 -3.68
N LEU A 225 -12.55 -8.00 -3.76
CA LEU A 225 -11.60 -9.11 -3.59
C LEU A 225 -10.55 -9.22 -4.71
N ALA A 226 -10.76 -8.61 -5.87
CA ALA A 226 -9.77 -8.57 -6.95
C ALA A 226 -8.67 -7.50 -6.74
N TYR A 227 -8.82 -6.62 -5.74
CA TYR A 227 -7.91 -5.48 -5.56
C TYR A 227 -6.52 -5.87 -5.04
N ASP A 228 -6.42 -6.72 -4.02
CA ASP A 228 -5.13 -7.16 -3.47
C ASP A 228 -4.28 -7.97 -4.45
N PRO A 229 -4.83 -8.91 -5.26
CA PRO A 229 -4.08 -9.56 -6.33
C PRO A 229 -3.43 -8.56 -7.30
N VAL A 230 -4.15 -7.49 -7.66
CA VAL A 230 -3.62 -6.48 -8.59
C VAL A 230 -2.56 -5.62 -7.94
N SER A 231 -2.77 -5.23 -6.68
CA SER A 231 -1.78 -4.54 -5.86
C SER A 231 -0.46 -5.33 -5.77
N LEU A 232 -0.54 -6.66 -5.77
CA LEU A 232 0.62 -7.54 -5.69
C LEU A 232 1.42 -7.61 -7.00
N PHE A 233 0.77 -7.62 -8.16
CA PHE A 233 1.44 -7.81 -9.46
C PHE A 233 1.86 -6.51 -10.15
N ARG A 234 1.11 -5.42 -9.94
CA ARG A 234 1.25 -4.15 -10.68
C ARG A 234 1.58 -3.01 -9.72
N ASP A 235 2.74 -3.13 -9.07
CA ASP A 235 3.25 -2.17 -8.08
C ASP A 235 4.32 -1.23 -8.68
N ALA A 236 4.67 -0.17 -7.93
CA ALA A 236 5.59 0.90 -8.34
C ALA A 236 7.00 0.41 -8.68
N PHE A 237 7.46 -0.67 -8.05
CA PHE A 237 8.89 -0.94 -7.93
C PHE A 237 9.43 -1.99 -8.90
N ARG A 238 8.59 -2.89 -9.40
CA ARG A 238 9.00 -3.92 -10.37
C ARG A 238 7.85 -4.26 -11.32
N SER A 239 8.12 -4.15 -12.62
CA SER A 239 7.19 -4.62 -13.66
C SER A 239 7.53 -6.03 -14.10
N TRP A 240 6.49 -6.81 -14.34
CA TRP A 240 6.58 -8.17 -14.84
C TRP A 240 6.00 -8.26 -16.26
N PRO A 241 6.42 -9.23 -17.08
CA PRO A 241 5.82 -9.45 -18.39
C PRO A 241 4.30 -9.68 -18.28
N PRO A 242 3.46 -9.03 -19.12
CA PRO A 242 2.00 -9.15 -19.02
C PRO A 242 1.48 -10.59 -19.01
N ALA A 243 2.01 -11.46 -19.87
CA ALA A 243 1.62 -12.87 -19.90
C ALA A 243 1.91 -13.61 -18.58
N ARG A 244 2.95 -13.20 -17.84
CA ARG A 244 3.29 -13.78 -16.53
C ARG A 244 2.31 -13.31 -15.47
N VAL A 245 1.93 -12.02 -15.51
CA VAL A 245 0.89 -11.44 -14.65
C VAL A 245 -0.46 -12.14 -14.89
N ASP A 246 -0.86 -12.32 -16.15
CA ASP A 246 -2.10 -13.01 -16.49
C ASP A 246 -2.10 -14.47 -15.97
N THR A 247 -0.97 -15.16 -16.08
CA THR A 247 -0.78 -16.52 -15.55
C THR A 247 -0.92 -16.54 -14.02
N TRP A 248 -0.31 -15.61 -13.31
CA TRP A 248 -0.41 -15.52 -11.85
C TRP A 248 -1.82 -15.14 -11.38
N LEU A 249 -2.50 -14.24 -12.08
CA LEU A 249 -3.86 -13.85 -11.77
C LEU A 249 -4.83 -15.02 -11.95
N ALA A 250 -4.70 -15.78 -13.05
CA ALA A 250 -5.46 -17.00 -13.27
C ALA A 250 -5.16 -18.09 -12.22
N ARG A 251 -3.89 -18.24 -11.83
CA ARG A 251 -3.49 -19.17 -10.77
C ARG A 251 -4.10 -18.80 -9.42
N TYR A 252 -4.03 -17.53 -9.04
CA TYR A 252 -4.66 -17.03 -7.81
C TYR A 252 -6.18 -17.24 -7.85
N HIS A 253 -6.84 -16.90 -8.98
CA HIS A 253 -8.29 -17.10 -9.14
C HIS A 253 -8.70 -18.56 -8.93
N ALA A 254 -8.00 -19.50 -9.56
CA ALA A 254 -8.25 -20.93 -9.39
C ALA A 254 -8.08 -21.38 -7.92
N ARG A 255 -7.04 -20.91 -7.23
CA ARG A 255 -6.81 -21.20 -5.81
C ARG A 255 -7.87 -20.58 -4.91
N ALA A 256 -8.28 -19.34 -5.19
CA ALA A 256 -9.34 -18.63 -4.45
C ALA A 256 -10.68 -19.37 -4.56
N ARG A 257 -11.04 -19.80 -5.77
CA ARG A 257 -12.21 -20.64 -6.01
C ARG A 257 -12.14 -21.96 -5.25
N ALA A 258 -10.99 -22.65 -5.28
CA ALA A 258 -10.79 -23.90 -4.56
C ALA A 258 -10.86 -23.73 -3.03
N ALA A 259 -10.40 -22.59 -2.52
CA ALA A 259 -10.43 -22.25 -1.10
C ALA A 259 -11.77 -21.69 -0.62
N GLY A 260 -12.77 -21.54 -1.50
CA GLY A 260 -14.08 -20.99 -1.16
C GLY A 260 -14.13 -19.48 -0.95
N VAL A 261 -13.08 -18.75 -1.35
CA VAL A 261 -13.11 -17.27 -1.37
C VAL A 261 -14.16 -16.85 -2.41
N PRO A 262 -15.08 -15.92 -2.08
CA PRO A 262 -16.23 -15.61 -2.92
C PRO A 262 -15.85 -14.67 -4.09
N VAL A 263 -14.81 -15.01 -4.86
CA VAL A 263 -14.50 -14.34 -6.12
C VAL A 263 -15.48 -14.74 -7.22
N ASP A 264 -15.59 -13.90 -8.25
CA ASP A 264 -16.42 -14.19 -9.43
C ASP A 264 -16.04 -15.56 -10.03
N PRO A 265 -17.00 -16.44 -10.33
CA PRO A 265 -16.70 -17.76 -10.89
C PRO A 265 -16.07 -17.72 -12.28
N ASP A 266 -16.34 -16.67 -13.07
CA ASP A 266 -15.81 -16.54 -14.43
C ASP A 266 -14.42 -15.89 -14.37
N PRO A 267 -13.35 -16.58 -14.81
CA PRO A 267 -11.99 -16.05 -14.79
C PRO A 267 -11.84 -14.78 -15.65
N ALA A 268 -12.60 -14.63 -16.73
CA ALA A 268 -12.55 -13.43 -17.58
C ALA A 268 -13.18 -12.23 -16.87
N VAL A 269 -14.28 -12.44 -16.16
CA VAL A 269 -14.92 -11.40 -15.33
C VAL A 269 -14.02 -11.01 -14.16
N PHE A 270 -13.41 -11.99 -13.49
CA PHE A 270 -12.44 -11.73 -12.42
C PHE A 270 -11.21 -10.96 -12.93
N ALA A 271 -10.68 -11.30 -14.11
CA ALA A 271 -9.57 -10.56 -14.73
C ALA A 271 -9.96 -9.12 -15.04
N ARG A 272 -11.18 -8.88 -15.52
CA ARG A 272 -11.71 -7.53 -15.75
C ARG A 272 -11.91 -6.76 -14.44
N HIS A 273 -12.40 -7.41 -13.38
CA HIS A 273 -12.49 -6.82 -12.04
C HIS A 273 -11.12 -6.35 -11.53
N ALA A 274 -10.11 -7.20 -11.72
CA ALA A 274 -8.72 -6.89 -11.41
C ALA A 274 -8.21 -5.68 -12.22
N ASP A 275 -8.44 -5.65 -13.53
CA ASP A 275 -8.04 -4.52 -14.38
C ASP A 275 -8.67 -3.19 -13.93
N LEU A 276 -9.97 -3.16 -13.65
CA LEU A 276 -10.68 -1.94 -13.24
C LEU A 276 -10.32 -1.48 -11.82
N ALA A 277 -10.11 -2.41 -10.88
CA ALA A 277 -9.56 -2.11 -9.56
C ALA A 277 -8.12 -1.55 -9.67
N GLY A 278 -7.33 -2.11 -10.58
CA GLY A 278 -5.99 -1.61 -10.93
C GLY A 278 -6.01 -0.19 -11.44
N MET A 279 -6.90 0.13 -12.37
CA MET A 279 -7.08 1.49 -12.89
C MET A 279 -7.36 2.49 -11.77
N GLN A 280 -8.31 2.18 -10.87
CA GLN A 280 -8.61 3.04 -9.72
C GLN A 280 -7.36 3.22 -8.83
N ARG A 281 -6.67 2.12 -8.49
CA ARG A 281 -5.45 2.14 -7.67
C ARG A 281 -4.34 2.97 -8.31
N HIS A 282 -4.09 2.81 -9.60
CA HIS A 282 -2.98 3.47 -10.30
C HIS A 282 -3.21 4.98 -10.44
N LEU A 283 -4.45 5.41 -10.72
CA LEU A 283 -4.81 6.83 -10.70
C LEU A 283 -4.62 7.45 -9.31
N LYS A 284 -5.10 6.76 -8.27
CA LYS A 284 -4.86 7.13 -6.87
C LYS A 284 -3.36 7.28 -6.59
N ILE A 285 -2.54 6.29 -6.99
CA ILE A 285 -1.10 6.29 -6.69
C ILE A 285 -0.38 7.46 -7.38
N LEU A 286 -0.68 7.72 -8.65
CA LEU A 286 -0.13 8.89 -9.36
C LEU A 286 -0.41 10.20 -8.62
N GLY A 287 -1.66 10.39 -8.18
CA GLY A 287 -2.06 11.52 -7.36
C GLY A 287 -1.37 11.56 -5.99
N LEU A 288 -1.30 10.42 -5.30
CA LEU A 288 -0.66 10.29 -3.99
C LEU A 288 0.84 10.61 -4.08
N PHE A 289 1.54 10.12 -5.09
CA PHE A 289 2.96 10.35 -5.29
C PHE A 289 3.25 11.82 -5.58
N ALA A 290 2.42 12.47 -6.39
CA ALA A 290 2.48 13.93 -6.58
C ALA A 290 2.27 14.68 -5.26
N ARG A 291 1.30 14.27 -4.45
CA ARG A 291 1.07 14.86 -3.12
C ARG A 291 2.27 14.69 -2.19
N LEU A 292 2.82 13.48 -2.10
CA LEU A 292 3.98 13.18 -1.27
C LEU A 292 5.22 13.99 -1.69
N HIS A 293 5.41 14.22 -3.00
CA HIS A 293 6.48 15.09 -3.49
C HIS A 293 6.28 16.54 -3.07
N HIS A 294 5.12 17.13 -3.40
CA HIS A 294 4.90 18.58 -3.27
C HIS A 294 4.60 19.03 -1.84
N ARG A 295 3.87 18.22 -1.07
CA ARG A 295 3.45 18.56 0.29
C ARG A 295 4.42 18.04 1.34
N ASP A 296 4.89 16.80 1.16
CA ASP A 296 5.61 16.06 2.20
C ASP A 296 7.13 15.97 1.94
N GLY A 297 7.62 16.57 0.85
CA GLY A 297 9.05 16.62 0.53
C GLY A 297 9.68 15.25 0.24
N LYS A 298 8.90 14.30 -0.27
CA LYS A 298 9.34 12.92 -0.59
C LYS A 298 9.45 12.72 -2.11
N PRO A 299 10.52 13.18 -2.77
CA PRO A 299 10.54 13.30 -4.23
C PRO A 299 10.65 11.98 -5.00
N ARG A 300 11.20 10.93 -4.38
CA ARG A 300 11.51 9.65 -5.02
C ARG A 300 10.32 8.96 -5.70
N TYR A 301 9.10 9.20 -5.24
CA TYR A 301 7.91 8.46 -5.68
C TYR A 301 7.45 8.84 -7.10
N LEU A 302 7.74 10.06 -7.58
CA LEU A 302 7.31 10.47 -8.92
C LEU A 302 8.15 9.86 -10.05
N ALA A 303 9.34 9.33 -9.74
CA ALA A 303 10.19 8.66 -10.74
C ALA A 303 9.48 7.45 -11.37
N ASP A 304 8.55 6.83 -10.66
CA ASP A 304 7.81 5.65 -11.14
C ASP A 304 6.52 6.00 -11.91
N ALA A 305 6.17 7.29 -12.09
CA ALA A 305 4.96 7.70 -12.80
C ALA A 305 4.83 7.09 -14.22
N PRO A 306 5.88 7.00 -15.05
CA PRO A 306 5.80 6.35 -16.36
C PRO A 306 5.37 4.87 -16.29
N ARG A 307 5.78 4.15 -15.23
CA ARG A 307 5.39 2.75 -15.01
C ARG A 307 3.89 2.61 -14.82
N PHE A 308 3.31 3.49 -13.99
CA PHE A 308 1.86 3.50 -13.75
C PHE A 308 1.07 3.84 -15.01
N VAL A 309 1.54 4.80 -15.82
CA VAL A 309 0.91 5.09 -17.12
C VAL A 309 0.94 3.86 -18.02
N GLY A 310 2.06 3.12 -18.05
CA GLY A 310 2.14 1.86 -18.79
C GLY A 310 1.15 0.78 -18.32
N TYR A 311 0.83 0.73 -17.03
CA TYR A 311 -0.24 -0.15 -16.54
C TYR A 311 -1.63 0.31 -16.95
N LEU A 312 -1.90 1.63 -16.94
CA LEU A 312 -3.17 2.18 -17.43
C LEU A 312 -3.38 1.81 -18.90
N ASP A 313 -2.34 1.89 -19.73
CA ASP A 313 -2.40 1.61 -21.17
C ASP A 313 -2.86 0.18 -21.50
N GLN A 314 -2.39 -0.79 -20.71
CA GLN A 314 -2.76 -2.19 -20.89
C GLN A 314 -4.27 -2.42 -20.73
N VAL A 315 -4.89 -1.69 -19.80
CA VAL A 315 -6.34 -1.78 -19.54
C VAL A 315 -7.13 -0.91 -20.51
N LEU A 316 -6.66 0.32 -20.78
CA LEU A 316 -7.31 1.25 -21.72
C LEU A 316 -7.48 0.65 -23.12
N ALA A 317 -6.54 -0.19 -23.57
CA ALA A 317 -6.65 -0.91 -24.84
C ALA A 317 -7.83 -1.89 -24.92
N ARG A 318 -8.39 -2.29 -23.77
CA ARG A 318 -9.45 -3.31 -23.65
C ARG A 318 -10.77 -2.75 -23.11
N GLU A 319 -10.78 -1.50 -22.61
CA GLU A 319 -11.94 -0.86 -21.99
C GLU A 319 -12.33 0.44 -22.72
N PRO A 320 -13.13 0.36 -23.81
CA PRO A 320 -13.54 1.53 -24.60
C PRO A 320 -14.28 2.60 -23.79
N ALA A 321 -14.97 2.20 -22.72
CA ALA A 321 -15.66 3.12 -21.80
C ALA A 321 -14.70 4.11 -21.11
N LEU A 322 -13.40 3.82 -21.11
CA LEU A 322 -12.36 4.65 -20.49
C LEU A 322 -11.61 5.53 -21.52
N ALA A 323 -12.08 5.60 -22.77
CA ALA A 323 -11.48 6.43 -23.82
C ALA A 323 -11.23 7.91 -23.44
N PRO A 324 -12.10 8.59 -22.64
CA PRO A 324 -11.80 9.95 -22.18
C PRO A 324 -10.50 10.05 -21.37
N LEU A 325 -10.18 9.04 -20.56
CA LEU A 325 -8.91 9.00 -19.82
C LEU A 325 -7.72 8.81 -20.77
N ALA A 326 -7.82 7.92 -21.77
CA ALA A 326 -6.78 7.77 -22.78
C ALA A 326 -6.46 9.11 -23.47
N ALA A 327 -7.50 9.84 -23.87
CA ALA A 327 -7.34 11.17 -24.47
C ALA A 327 -6.65 12.18 -23.54
N ILE A 328 -6.97 12.16 -22.24
CA ILE A 328 -6.29 13.00 -21.24
C ILE A 328 -4.81 12.62 -21.09
N LEU A 329 -4.51 11.32 -21.00
CA LEU A 329 -3.14 10.84 -20.88
C LEU A 329 -2.29 11.25 -22.09
N ASP A 330 -2.82 11.05 -23.30
CA ASP A 330 -2.13 11.37 -24.56
C ASP A 330 -1.90 12.88 -24.72
N ARG A 331 -2.90 13.70 -24.40
CA ARG A 331 -2.84 15.15 -24.56
C ARG A 331 -1.97 15.81 -23.49
N HIS A 332 -2.08 15.36 -22.24
CA HIS A 332 -1.56 16.10 -21.10
C HIS A 332 -0.40 15.41 -20.39
N VAL A 333 -0.43 14.09 -20.24
CA VAL A 333 0.54 13.35 -19.41
C VAL A 333 1.78 12.95 -20.21
N ARG A 334 1.63 12.19 -21.30
CA ARG A 334 2.78 11.66 -22.05
C ARG A 334 3.73 12.73 -22.56
N PRO A 335 3.29 13.87 -23.14
CA PRO A 335 4.22 14.88 -23.63
C PRO A 335 5.09 15.45 -22.52
N ARG A 336 4.55 15.56 -21.29
CA ARG A 336 5.27 16.10 -20.14
C ARG A 336 6.23 15.10 -19.54
N LEU A 337 5.84 13.82 -19.45
CA LEU A 337 6.75 12.76 -19.00
C LEU A 337 7.94 12.61 -19.97
N ALA A 338 7.70 12.69 -21.28
CA ALA A 338 8.78 12.65 -22.28
C ALA A 338 9.74 13.83 -22.16
N ALA A 339 9.22 15.04 -21.89
CA ALA A 339 10.05 16.23 -21.69
C ALA A 339 10.95 16.14 -20.44
N VAL A 340 10.46 15.52 -19.35
CA VAL A 340 11.26 15.28 -18.14
C VAL A 340 12.38 14.28 -18.42
N ALA A 341 12.08 13.16 -19.09
CA ALA A 341 13.08 12.16 -19.44
C ALA A 341 14.20 12.74 -20.32
N ALA A 342 13.85 13.57 -21.31
CA ALA A 342 14.83 14.20 -22.20
C ALA A 342 15.75 15.22 -21.48
N LEU A 343 15.29 15.82 -20.37
CA LEU A 343 16.10 16.73 -19.56
C LEU A 343 17.08 15.98 -18.65
N ASP A 344 16.72 14.79 -18.19
CA ASP A 344 17.59 13.94 -17.37
C ASP A 344 18.68 13.28 -18.22
N ASP A 345 18.38 12.86 -19.46
CA ASP A 345 19.37 12.30 -20.41
C ASP A 345 20.41 13.34 -20.91
N ALA A 346 20.12 14.64 -20.77
CA ALA A 346 20.99 15.74 -21.18
C ALA A 346 21.95 16.22 -20.07
N ARG A 347 21.90 15.62 -18.87
CA ARG A 347 22.73 15.95 -17.71
C ARG A 347 23.71 14.82 -17.41
#